data_AF-A0AAV4KGC8-F1
#
_entry.id   AF-A0AAV4KGC8-F1
#
_cell.length_a   1.000
_cell.length_b   1.000
_cell.length_c   1.000
_cell.angle_alpha   90.00
_cell.angle_beta   90.00
_cell.angle_gamma   90.00
#
_symmetry.space_group_name_H-M   'P 1'
#
loop_
_entity.id
_entity.type
_entity.pdbx_description
1 polymer ?
#
loop_
_entity_poly.entity_id
_entity_poly.type
_entity_poly.pdbx_seq_one_letter_code
_entity_poly.pdbx_strand_id
1 'polypeptide(L)' 'MWAIDGTWERVFTALIAQADAEEDLGRAVSVDSTAVRAHQHAAGACKKGPRPTSPMTMPSAGLVMD' A
#
# COMPACT_ATOMS: atom_id res chain seq x y z
N MET A 1 -7.43 -16.18 16.41
CA MET A 1 -6.69 -15.05 15.83
C MET A 1 -5.64 -14.66 16.85
N TRP A 2 -4.35 -14.85 16.55
CA TRP A 2 -3.26 -14.73 17.54
C TRP A 2 -3.10 -13.34 18.19
N ALA A 3 -3.68 -12.33 17.54
CA ALA A 3 -3.81 -10.99 18.12
C ALA A 3 -4.88 -10.93 19.24
N ILE A 4 -5.95 -11.72 19.13
CA ILE A 4 -7.07 -11.72 20.08
C ILE A 4 -6.77 -12.57 21.32
N ASP A 5 -6.05 -13.68 21.16
CA ASP A 5 -5.71 -14.58 22.26
C ASP A 5 -4.39 -14.20 22.98
N GLY A 6 -3.86 -13.00 22.71
CA GLY A 6 -2.67 -12.46 23.37
C GLY A 6 -1.37 -13.22 23.04
N THR A 7 -1.37 -14.09 22.04
CA THR A 7 -0.16 -14.80 21.60
C THR A 7 0.92 -13.81 21.15
N TRP A 8 0.54 -12.76 20.42
CA TRP A 8 1.47 -11.72 20.00
C TRP A 8 2.09 -10.94 21.15
N GLU A 9 1.30 -10.61 22.17
CA GLU A 9 1.78 -9.89 23.34
C GLU A 9 2.85 -10.70 24.07
N ARG A 10 2.59 -11.99 24.33
CA ARG A 10 3.55 -12.88 25.00
C ARG A 10 4.86 -13.05 24.24
N VAL A 11 4.79 -13.22 22.92
CA VAL A 11 5.98 -13.33 22.07
C VAL A 11 6.77 -12.02 22.08
N PHE A 12 6.09 -10.88 21.98
CA PHE A 12 6.73 -9.57 21.94
C PHE A 12 7.43 -9.25 23.27
N THR A 13 6.77 -9.51 24.41
CA THR A 13 7.36 -9.34 25.74
C THR A 13 8.62 -10.19 25.91
N ALA A 14 8.62 -11.44 25.45
CA ALA A 14 9.78 -12.32 25.54
C ALA A 14 10.97 -11.81 24.69
N LEU A 15 10.69 -11.31 23.48
CA LEU A 15 11.72 -10.75 22.59
C LEU A 15 12.33 -9.46 23.14
N ILE A 16 11.52 -8.56 23.73
CA ILE A 16 12.02 -7.34 24.37
C ILE A 16 12.92 -7.71 25.56
N ALA A 17 12.47 -8.60 26.43
CA ALA A 17 13.26 -9.04 27.59
C ALA A 17 14.59 -9.69 27.18
N GLN A 18 14.61 -10.41 26.07
CA GLN A 18 15.83 -10.98 25.50
C GLN A 18 16.77 -9.89 24.97
N ALA A 19 16.25 -8.94 24.18
CA ALA A 19 17.05 -7.84 23.65
C ALA A 19 17.61 -6.93 24.77
N ASP A 20 16.84 -6.71 25.84
CA ASP A 20 17.28 -5.99 27.03
C ASP A 20 18.46 -6.70 27.71
N ALA A 21 18.38 -8.03 27.82
CA ALA A 21 19.42 -8.85 28.44
C ALA A 21 20.71 -8.96 27.60
N GLU A 22 20.60 -8.88 26.27
CA GLU A 22 21.73 -8.94 25.35
C GLU A 22 22.40 -7.57 25.12
N GLU A 23 21.90 -6.50 25.74
CA GLU A 23 22.31 -5.09 25.48
C GLU A 23 22.19 -4.72 23.97
N ASP A 24 21.38 -5.48 23.21
CA ASP A 24 21.13 -5.33 21.77
C ASP A 24 19.91 -4.41 21.50
N LEU A 25 19.56 -3.57 22.48
CA LEU A 25 18.49 -2.57 22.37
C LEU A 25 18.86 -1.38 21.46
N GLY A 26 20.10 -1.31 21.00
CA GLY A 26 20.57 -0.24 20.11
C GLY A 26 19.88 -0.22 18.74
N ARG A 27 19.18 -1.30 18.34
CA ARG A 27 18.59 -1.41 17.00
C ARG A 27 17.09 -1.70 17.06
N ALA A 28 16.31 -0.72 17.51
CA ALA A 28 14.89 -0.70 17.20
C ALA A 28 14.70 -0.63 15.66
N VAL A 29 14.28 -1.73 15.04
CA VAL A 29 13.95 -1.78 13.61
C VAL A 29 12.47 -1.46 13.45
N SER A 30 12.16 -0.29 12.89
CA SER A 30 10.79 0.03 12.51
C SER A 30 10.41 -0.73 11.24
N VAL A 31 9.19 -1.29 11.23
CA VAL A 31 8.60 -1.89 10.02
C VAL A 31 7.45 -0.99 9.57
N ASP A 32 7.59 -0.40 8.39
CA ASP A 32 6.51 0.38 7.77
C ASP A 32 6.06 -0.23 6.44
N SER A 33 4.79 -0.01 6.09
CA SER A 33 4.18 -0.61 4.89
C SER A 33 4.43 0.17 3.60
N THR A 34 5.31 1.18 3.59
CA THR A 34 5.48 2.08 2.44
C THR A 34 6.05 1.37 1.23
N ALA A 35 7.02 0.47 1.40
CA ALA A 35 7.57 -0.33 0.29
C ALA A 35 6.50 -1.23 -0.35
N VAL A 36 5.68 -1.89 0.49
CA VAL A 36 4.58 -2.74 0.03
C VAL A 36 3.55 -1.92 -0.75
N ARG A 37 3.13 -0.75 -0.22
CA ARG A 37 2.20 0.14 -0.91
C ARG A 37 2.79 0.68 -2.21
N ALA A 38 4.05 1.10 -2.23
CA ALA A 38 4.73 1.58 -3.43
C ALA A 38 4.75 0.50 -4.52
N HIS A 39 5.08 -0.74 -4.14
CA HIS A 39 5.04 -1.89 -5.04
C HIS A 39 3.63 -2.14 -5.60
N GLN A 40 2.60 -2.12 -4.74
CA GLN A 40 1.19 -2.28 -5.15
C GLN A 40 0.75 -1.16 -6.10
N HIS A 41 1.12 0.10 -5.83
CA HIS A 41 0.83 1.23 -6.70
C HIS A 41 1.50 1.07 -8.07
N ALA A 42 2.77 0.67 -8.11
CA ALA A 42 3.49 0.43 -9.36
C ALA A 42 2.90 -0.74 -10.16
N ALA A 43 2.59 -1.86 -9.50
CA ALA A 43 1.96 -3.02 -10.13
C ALA A 43 0.54 -2.69 -10.64
N GLY A 44 -0.22 -1.89 -9.91
CA GLY A 44 -1.55 -1.41 -10.32
C GLY A 44 -1.49 -0.38 -11.47
N ALA A 45 -0.44 0.43 -11.54
CA ALA A 45 -0.24 1.41 -12.61
C ALA A 45 0.02 0.74 -13.97
N CYS A 46 0.77 -0.37 -14.01
CA CYS A 46 1.00 -1.12 -15.26
C CYS A 46 -0.29 -1.72 -15.86
N LYS A 47 -1.32 -1.95 -15.05
CA LYS A 47 -2.62 -2.49 -15.51
C LYS A 47 -3.56 -1.43 -16.08
N LYS A 48 -3.39 -0.16 -15.70
CA LYS A 48 -4.18 0.95 -16.22
C LYS A 48 -3.32 1.67 -17.25
N GLY A 49 -3.42 1.26 -18.52
CA GLY A 49 -2.74 1.98 -19.62
C GLY A 49 -3.07 3.49 -19.62
N PRO A 50 -2.37 4.31 -20.42
CA PRO A 50 -2.58 5.75 -20.45
C PRO A 50 -4.08 6.09 -20.56
N ARG A 51 -4.57 6.91 -19.64
CA ARG A 51 -5.97 7.38 -19.69
C ARG A 51 -6.19 8.03 -21.06
N PRO A 52 -7.16 7.58 -21.87
CA PRO A 52 -7.48 8.28 -23.10
C PRO A 52 -7.90 9.71 -22.74
N THR A 53 -7.22 10.71 -23.29
CA THR A 53 -7.77 12.05 -23.39
C THR A 53 -9.03 11.92 -24.24
N SER A 54 -10.19 12.23 -23.65
CA SER A 54 -11.48 12.13 -24.31
C SER A 54 -11.42 12.70 -25.73
N PRO A 55 -11.87 11.99 -26.78
CA PRO A 55 -11.98 12.59 -28.09
C PRO A 55 -13.02 13.72 -28.04
N MET A 56 -12.61 14.90 -28.48
CA MET A 56 -13.50 16.03 -28.74
C MET A 56 -14.60 15.56 -29.70
N THR A 57 -15.79 15.30 -29.16
CA THR A 57 -16.97 14.98 -29.97
C THR A 57 -17.45 16.28 -30.59
N MET A 58 -17.10 16.51 -31.86
CA MET A 58 -17.81 17.51 -32.67
C MET A 58 -19.16 16.91 -33.07
N PRO A 59 -20.30 17.50 -32.69
CA PRO A 59 -21.58 17.09 -33.24
C PRO A 59 -21.63 17.50 -34.73
N SER A 60 -21.82 16.52 -35.60
CA SER A 60 -21.99 16.72 -37.03
C SER A 60 -23.27 17.54 -37.27
N ALA A 61 -23.11 18.61 -38.04
CA ALA A 61 -24.15 19.55 -38.40
C ALA A 61 -25.27 18.86 -39.20
N GLY A 62 -26.45 18.75 -38.62
CA GLY A 62 -27.69 18.55 -39.36
C GLY A 62 -28.27 19.91 -39.75
N LEU A 63 -27.84 20.45 -40.89
CA LEU A 63 -28.59 21.49 -41.58
C LEU A 63 -29.88 20.86 -42.13
N VAL A 64 -30.99 21.04 -41.42
CA VAL A 64 -32.32 20.91 -42.00
C VAL A 64 -32.65 22.27 -42.61
N MET A 65 -32.66 22.36 -43.93
CA MET A 65 -33.37 23.42 -44.64
C MET A 65 -34.61 22.79 -45.28
N ASP A 66 -35.76 23.35 -44.91
CA ASP A 66 -37.11 23.34 -45.52
C ASP A 66 -37.55 22.09 -46.31
#